data_AF-A0A9D5A5U9-F1
#
_entry.id   AF-A0A9D5A5U9-F1
#
_cell.length_a   1.000
_cell.length_b   1.000
_cell.length_c   1.000
_cell.angle_alpha   90.00
_cell.angle_beta   90.00
_cell.angle_gamma   90.00
#
_symmetry.space_group_name_H-M   'P 1'
#
loop_
_entity.id
_entity.type
_entity.pdbx_description
1 polymer ?
#
loop_
_entity_poly.entity_id
_entity_poly.type
_entity_poly.pdbx_seq_one_letter_code
_entity_poly.pdbx_strand_id
1 'polypeptide(L)'
;KKKALLQDIAILTGAEFQASDLGLLVENTTIEQLGLARKVTISKDSTTIIADAASKDELQSRVAQLKKELSETDSIYDSEKLAERIAKLSGGVAVIKVGAATETE
;
A
#
# COMPACT_ATOMS: atom_id res chain seq x y z
N LYS A 1 7.15 13.28 3.99
CA LYS A 1 7.35 12.42 2.79
C LYS A 1 7.18 10.92 3.08
N LYS A 2 7.94 10.28 3.99
CA LYS A 2 7.75 8.84 4.32
C LYS A 2 6.37 8.49 4.92
N LYS A 3 5.76 9.41 5.70
CA LYS A 3 4.43 9.23 6.31
C LYS A 3 3.32 8.97 5.28
N ALA A 4 3.34 9.67 4.14
CA ALA A 4 2.34 9.49 3.10
C ALA A 4 2.40 8.10 2.46
N LEU A 5 3.61 7.54 2.27
CA LEU A 5 3.80 6.17 1.77
C LEU A 5 3.33 5.12 2.77
N LEU A 6 3.57 5.34 4.07
CA LEU A 6 3.10 4.43 5.11
C LEU A 6 1.57 4.46 5.23
N GLN A 7 0.95 5.62 5.05
CA GLN A 7 -0.50 5.74 4.98
C GLN A 7 -1.09 4.99 3.77
N ASP A 8 -0.42 5.05 2.62
CA ASP A 8 -0.83 4.29 1.43
C ASP A 8 -0.79 2.77 1.69
N ILE A 9 0.24 2.29 2.38
CA ILE A 9 0.36 0.86 2.78
C ILE A 9 -0.70 0.48 3.82
N ALA A 10 -1.02 1.38 4.75
CA ALA A 10 -2.07 1.16 5.74
C ALA A 10 -3.43 0.98 5.05
N ILE A 11 -3.79 1.89 4.14
CA ILE A 11 -5.02 1.79 3.33
C ILE A 11 -5.04 0.50 2.50
N LEU A 12 -3.90 0.12 1.90
CA LEU A 12 -3.78 -1.11 1.10
C LEU A 12 -3.96 -2.39 1.92
N THR A 13 -3.65 -2.36 3.22
CA THR A 13 -3.81 -3.51 4.11
C THR A 13 -5.09 -3.45 4.96
N GLY A 14 -5.87 -2.37 4.85
CA GLY A 14 -7.04 -2.11 5.70
C GLY A 14 -6.67 -1.72 7.14
N ALA A 15 -5.42 -1.32 7.38
CA ALA A 15 -4.96 -0.85 8.67
C ALA A 15 -5.28 0.63 8.90
N GLU A 16 -5.41 1.02 10.16
CA GLU A 16 -5.39 2.42 10.54
C GLU A 16 -3.94 2.94 10.59
N PHE A 17 -3.69 4.11 10.00
CA PHE A 17 -2.35 4.70 10.03
C PHE A 17 -2.03 5.27 11.43
N GLN A 18 -1.38 4.45 12.25
CA GLN A 18 -0.93 4.83 13.59
C GLN A 18 0.27 5.78 13.49
N ALA A 19 0.07 7.05 13.83
CA ALA A 19 1.13 8.05 13.88
C ALA A 19 1.15 8.76 15.24
N SER A 20 2.34 8.90 15.82
CA SER A 20 2.57 9.55 17.12
C SER A 20 2.06 11.00 17.14
N ASP A 21 2.10 11.68 15.99
CA ASP A 21 1.59 13.04 15.79
C ASP A 21 0.07 13.16 15.99
N LEU A 22 -0.69 12.07 15.81
CA LEU A 22 -2.14 12.02 15.97
C LEU A 22 -2.55 11.65 17.41
N GLY A 23 -1.59 11.51 18.32
CA GLY A 23 -1.86 11.13 19.72
C GLY A 23 -2.23 9.66 19.91
N LEU A 24 -2.15 8.86 18.85
CA LEU A 24 -2.39 7.43 18.91
C LEU A 24 -1.12 6.71 19.41
N LEU A 25 -1.24 6.06 20.56
CA LEU A 25 -0.16 5.29 21.17
C LEU A 25 -0.24 3.83 20.71
N VAL A 26 0.91 3.29 20.31
CA VAL A 26 1.06 1.88 19.89
C VAL A 26 0.62 0.92 21.01
N GLU A 27 0.71 1.36 22.26
CA GLU A 27 0.31 0.60 23.45
C GLU A 27 -1.20 0.32 23.53
N ASN A 28 -2.04 1.18 22.93
CA ASN A 28 -3.50 1.05 22.97
C ASN A 28 -4.09 0.55 21.65
N THR A 29 -3.25 0.10 20.71
CA THR A 29 -3.72 -0.33 19.38
C THR A 29 -4.47 -1.65 19.47
N THR A 30 -5.67 -1.73 18.89
CA THR A 30 -6.46 -2.97 18.84
C THR A 30 -6.14 -3.77 17.58
N ILE A 31 -6.46 -5.07 17.59
CA ILE A 31 -6.25 -5.96 16.43
C ILE A 31 -7.05 -5.46 15.21
N GLU A 32 -8.19 -4.82 15.43
CA GLU A 32 -9.03 -4.25 14.38
C GLU A 32 -8.37 -3.08 13.64
N GLN A 33 -7.41 -2.40 14.28
CA GLN A 33 -6.64 -1.32 13.68
C GLN A 33 -5.42 -1.83 12.90
N LEU A 34 -5.09 -3.12 13.02
CA LEU A 34 -4.00 -3.76 12.28
C LEU A 34 -4.48 -4.22 10.90
N GLY A 35 -3.61 -4.09 9.91
CA GLY A 35 -3.89 -4.53 8.55
C GLY A 35 -3.73 -6.03 8.37
N LEU A 36 -4.44 -6.57 7.38
CA LEU A 36 -4.37 -7.97 6.98
C LEU A 36 -3.75 -8.11 5.59
N ALA A 37 -2.75 -8.99 5.49
CA ALA A 37 -2.13 -9.36 4.21
C ALA A 37 -2.14 -10.88 4.07
N ARG A 38 -2.45 -11.36 2.87
CA ARG A 38 -2.50 -12.78 2.54
C ARG A 38 -1.10 -13.39 2.39
N LYS A 39 -0.17 -12.65 1.79
CA LYS A 39 1.22 -13.08 1.65
C LYS A 39 2.12 -11.85 1.63
N VAL A 40 3.19 -11.91 2.40
CA VAL A 40 4.25 -10.91 2.39
C VAL A 40 5.54 -11.62 1.99
N THR A 41 6.25 -11.07 1.01
CA THR A 41 7.53 -11.60 0.55
C THR A 41 8.56 -10.49 0.63
N ILE A 42 9.61 -10.72 1.41
CA ILE A 42 10.68 -9.75 1.66
C ILE A 42 11.94 -10.29 0.98
N SER A 43 12.50 -9.50 0.08
CA SER A 43 13.80 -9.73 -0.55
C SER A 43 14.79 -8.67 -0.06
N LYS A 44 16.07 -8.79 -0.44
CA LYS A 44 17.12 -7.83 -0.07
C LYS A 44 16.76 -6.39 -0.48
N ASP A 45 16.17 -6.23 -1.67
CA ASP A 45 15.96 -4.91 -2.28
C ASP A 45 14.48 -4.50 -2.38
N SER A 46 13.53 -5.41 -2.09
CA SER A 46 12.10 -5.12 -2.23
C SER A 46 11.20 -5.92 -1.29
N THR A 47 10.05 -5.34 -0.96
CA THR A 47 8.99 -5.96 -0.16
C THR A 47 7.72 -5.98 -0.97
N THR A 48 7.17 -7.18 -1.21
CA THR A 48 5.90 -7.37 -1.91
C THR A 48 4.83 -7.76 -0.90
N ILE A 49 3.74 -6.99 -0.86
CA ILE A 49 2.60 -7.22 0.03
C ILE A 49 1.40 -7.56 -0.83
N ILE A 50 0.83 -8.74 -0.62
CA ILE A 50 -0.40 -9.20 -1.27
C ILE A 50 -1.50 -9.13 -0.21
N ALA A 51 -2.38 -8.14 -0.31
CA ALA A 51 -3.51 -7.95 0.59
C ALA A 51 -4.83 -8.14 -0.17
N ASP A 52 -5.77 -8.87 0.43
CA ASP A 52 -7.14 -9.06 -0.08
C ASP A 52 -8.17 -8.23 0.75
N ALA A 53 -7.72 -7.55 1.81
CA ALA A 53 -8.57 -6.97 2.86
C ALA A 53 -8.91 -5.48 2.69
N ALA A 54 -8.35 -4.78 1.70
CA ALA A 54 -8.68 -3.37 1.49
C ALA A 54 -10.07 -3.21 0.86
N SER A 55 -10.85 -2.28 1.40
CA SER A 55 -12.06 -1.81 0.72
C SER A 55 -11.66 -1.15 -0.60
N LYS A 56 -12.18 -1.65 -1.72
CA LYS A 56 -11.89 -1.09 -3.06
C LYS A 56 -12.20 0.40 -3.13
N ASP A 57 -13.18 0.86 -2.35
CA ASP A 57 -13.60 2.26 -2.30
C ASP A 57 -12.55 3.16 -1.63
N GLU A 58 -11.89 2.69 -0.58
CA GLU A 58 -10.82 3.44 0.10
C GLU A 58 -9.58 3.58 -0.77
N LEU A 59 -9.22 2.51 -1.49
CA LEU A 59 -8.15 2.54 -2.49
C LEU A 59 -8.46 3.51 -3.63
N GLN A 60 -9.69 3.48 -4.16
CA GLN A 60 -10.11 4.40 -5.21
C GLN A 60 -10.12 5.85 -4.73
N SER A 61 -10.63 6.10 -3.53
CA SER A 61 -10.62 7.43 -2.90
C SER A 61 -9.19 7.95 -2.75
N ARG A 62 -8.26 7.10 -2.29
CA ARG A 62 -6.85 7.47 -2.15
C ARG A 62 -6.20 7.76 -3.49
N VAL A 63 -6.46 6.94 -4.51
CA VAL A 63 -5.96 7.17 -5.87
C VAL A 63 -6.53 8.47 -6.46
N ALA A 64 -7.80 8.79 -6.18
CA ALA A 64 -8.42 10.05 -6.62
C ALA A 64 -7.77 11.27 -5.95
N GLN A 65 -7.49 11.20 -4.65
CA GLN A 65 -6.73 12.24 -3.93
C GLN A 65 -5.36 12.48 -4.57
N LEU A 66 -4.60 11.41 -4.84
CA LEU A 66 -3.28 11.51 -5.45
C LEU A 66 -3.33 12.05 -6.88
N LYS A 67 -4.36 11.70 -7.66
CA LYS A 67 -4.58 12.27 -9.00
C LYS A 67 -4.88 13.77 -8.96
N LYS A 68 -5.62 14.21 -7.93
CA LYS A 68 -5.88 15.64 -7.72
C LYS A 68 -4.59 16.38 -7.35
N GLU A 69 -3.83 15.86 -6.38
CA GLU A 69 -2.51 16.42 -6.01
C GLU A 69 -1.56 16.48 -7.21
N LEU A 70 -1.60 15.46 -8.09
CA LEU A 70 -0.81 15.42 -9.32
C LEU A 70 -1.18 16.56 -10.28
N SER A 71 -2.48 16.88 -10.41
CA SER A 71 -2.96 17.95 -11.29
C SER A 71 -2.67 19.36 -10.77
N GLU A 72 -2.49 19.50 -9.45
CA GLU A 72 -2.19 20.78 -8.79
C GLU A 72 -0.68 21.03 -8.65
N THR A 73 0.15 20.05 -9.01
CA THR A 73 1.61 20.10 -8.86
C THR A 73 2.30 20.48 -10.16
N ASP A 74 3.03 21.60 -10.16
CA ASP A 74 3.85 22.07 -11.29
C ASP A 74 5.30 21.54 -11.26
N SER A 75 5.69 20.85 -10.19
CA SER A 75 7.03 20.31 -9.95
C SER A 75 7.18 18.93 -10.59
N ILE A 76 8.02 18.82 -11.63
CA ILE A 76 8.31 17.56 -12.33
C ILE A 76 8.73 16.44 -11.35
N TYR A 77 9.55 16.78 -10.35
CA TYR A 77 10.00 15.84 -9.33
C TYR A 77 8.85 15.25 -8.51
N ASP A 78 7.91 16.10 -8.07
CA ASP A 78 6.78 15.64 -7.27
C ASP A 78 5.74 14.93 -8.14
N SER A 79 5.57 15.35 -9.41
CA SER A 79 4.73 14.66 -10.39
C SER A 79 5.19 13.22 -10.64
N GLU A 80 6.50 12.99 -10.83
CA GLU A 80 7.04 11.63 -10.98
C GLU A 80 6.81 10.77 -9.74
N LYS A 81 6.98 11.33 -8.53
CA LYS A 81 6.76 10.61 -7.28
C LYS A 81 5.29 10.29 -7.02
N LEU A 82 4.39 11.18 -7.39
CA LEU A 82 2.95 10.93 -7.30
C LEU A 82 2.52 9.87 -8.32
N ALA A 83 3.04 9.92 -9.55
CA ALA A 83 2.79 8.90 -10.55
C ALA A 83 3.28 7.51 -10.11
N GLU A 84 4.48 7.41 -9.51
CA GLU A 84 5.03 6.16 -8.96
C GLU A 84 4.09 5.57 -7.89
N ARG A 85 3.54 6.41 -7.01
CA ARG A 85 2.58 5.98 -5.96
C ARG A 85 1.26 5.52 -6.54
N ILE A 86 0.70 6.27 -7.49
CA ILE A 86 -0.55 5.91 -8.18
C ILE A 86 -0.39 4.56 -8.88
N ALA A 87 0.73 4.33 -9.56
CA ALA A 87 1.02 3.08 -10.24
C ALA A 87 1.09 1.90 -9.24
N LYS A 88 1.77 2.08 -8.10
CA LYS A 88 1.86 1.05 -7.05
C LYS A 88 0.52 0.72 -6.41
N LEU A 89 -0.36 1.71 -6.25
CA LEU A 89 -1.70 1.50 -5.69
C LEU A 89 -2.69 0.91 -6.69
N SER A 90 -2.58 1.28 -7.97
CA SER A 90 -3.53 0.85 -9.01
C SER A 90 -3.13 -0.46 -9.69
N GLY A 91 -1.82 -0.77 -9.75
CA GLY A 91 -1.28 -1.91 -10.50
C GLY A 91 -1.55 -3.27 -9.87
N GLY A 92 -1.78 -3.32 -8.56
CA GLY A 92 -2.00 -4.56 -7.82
C GLY A 92 -0.84 -5.56 -7.95
N VAL A 93 -1.10 -6.82 -7.60
CA VAL A 93 -0.13 -7.91 -7.74
C VAL A 93 -0.80 -9.10 -8.42
N ALA A 94 -0.34 -9.45 -9.62
CA ALA A 94 -0.78 -10.66 -10.31
C ALA A 94 -0.01 -11.88 -9.77
N VAL A 95 -0.73 -12.88 -9.26
CA VAL A 95 -0.14 -14.13 -8.77
C VAL A 95 -0.43 -15.23 -9.78
N ILE A 96 0.61 -15.69 -10.49
CA ILE A 96 0.52 -16.83 -11.40
C ILE A 96 0.90 -18.07 -10.61
N LYS A 97 -0.05 -19.02 -10.49
CA LYS A 97 0.21 -20.32 -9.87
C LYS A 97 0.42 -21.35 -10.96
N VAL A 98 1.66 -21.78 -11.15
CA VAL A 98 2.00 -22.87 -12.07
C VAL A 98 1.91 -24.17 -11.27
N GLY A 99 1.05 -25.10 -11.70
CA GLY A 99 0.94 -26.41 -11.07
C GLY A 99 2.06 -27.32 -11.54
N ALA A 100 2.92 -27.76 -10.64
CA ALA A 100 3.91 -28.79 -10.92
C ALA A 100 3.34 -30.17 -10.56
N ALA A 101 3.24 -31.05 -11.55
CA ALA A 101 3.26 -32.49 -11.29
C ALA A 101 4.73 -32.87 -11.14
N THR A 102 5.18 -33.03 -9.89
CA THR A 102 6.53 -33.44 -9.44
C THR A 102 7.63 -32.37 -9.41
N GLU A 103 8.37 -32.35 -8.30
CA GLU A 103 9.55 -31.50 -8.05
C GLU A 103 10.77 -32.10 -8.78
N THR A 104 11.02 -31.70 -10.01
CA THR A 104 12.37 -31.79 -10.60
C THR A 104 12.48 -30.78 -11.74
N GLU A 105 13.18 -29.67 -11.50
CA GLU A 105 14.00 -28.89 -12.44
C GLU A 105 14.56 -27.62 -11.76
#